data_AF-A0A6P2R9P3-F1
#
_entry.id   AF-A0A6P2R9P3-F1
#
_cell.length_a   1.000
_cell.length_b   1.000
_cell.length_c   1.000
_cell.angle_alpha   90.00
_cell.angle_beta   90.00
_cell.angle_gamma   90.00
#
_symmetry.space_group_name_H-M   'P 1'
#
loop_
_entity.id
_entity.type
_entity.pdbx_description
1 polymer ?
#
loop_
_entity_poly.entity_id
_entity_poly.type
_entity_poly.pdbx_seq_one_letter_code
_entity_poly.pdbx_strand_id
1 'polypeptide(L)'
;MFTPEMVNTGLGEFVLVANHSLESTEAVRLSVEYNRARILHGRPHLPSDSWKCRLVHDVRGQSVSEATLDRVRAQLRDVAAVEFKR
;
A
#
# COMPACT_ATOMS: atom_id res chain seq x y z
N MET A 1 -17.09 -3.80 2.03
CA MET A 1 -16.96 -3.62 0.56
C MET A 1 -15.53 -3.21 0.30
N PHE A 2 -14.78 -4.03 -0.44
CA PHE A 2 -13.40 -3.72 -0.80
C PHE A 2 -13.37 -3.24 -2.25
N THR A 3 -12.97 -1.98 -2.45
CA THR A 3 -12.89 -1.37 -3.77
C THR A 3 -11.46 -0.83 -3.95
N PRO A 4 -10.65 -1.45 -4.80
CA PRO A 4 -9.36 -0.90 -5.18
C PRO A 4 -9.55 0.31 -6.11
N GLU A 5 -8.57 1.20 -6.12
CA GLU A 5 -8.57 2.38 -6.99
C GLU A 5 -8.42 2.01 -8.47
N MET A 6 -7.76 0.88 -8.76
CA MET A 6 -7.67 0.34 -10.12
C MET A 6 -7.55 -1.18 -10.09
N VAL A 7 -8.14 -1.82 -11.09
CA VAL A 7 -7.98 -3.24 -11.38
C VAL A 7 -7.42 -3.40 -12.78
N ASN A 8 -6.33 -4.16 -12.91
CA ASN A 8 -5.76 -4.57 -14.18
C ASN A 8 -5.88 -6.10 -14.32
N THR A 9 -6.93 -6.54 -15.00
CA THR A 9 -7.20 -7.96 -15.25
C THR A 9 -6.14 -8.62 -16.13
N GLY A 10 -5.52 -7.87 -17.04
CA GLY A 10 -4.49 -8.40 -17.96
C GLY A 10 -3.19 -8.77 -17.25
N LEU A 11 -2.86 -8.05 -16.17
CA LEU A 11 -1.68 -8.34 -15.32
C LEU A 11 -2.03 -9.15 -14.06
N GLY A 12 -3.31 -9.33 -13.75
CA GLY A 12 -3.76 -9.87 -12.48
C GLY A 12 -3.32 -8.99 -11.32
N GLU A 13 -3.47 -7.68 -11.46
CA GLU A 13 -3.02 -6.70 -10.48
C GLU A 13 -4.17 -5.80 -10.03
N PHE A 14 -4.14 -5.41 -8.76
CA PHE A 14 -4.98 -4.33 -8.25
C PHE A 14 -4.12 -3.30 -7.56
N VAL A 15 -4.55 -2.04 -7.66
CA VAL A 15 -3.82 -0.90 -7.12
C VAL A 15 -4.58 -0.32 -5.96
N LEU A 16 -3.85 -0.10 -4.87
CA LEU A 16 -4.27 0.70 -3.73
C LEU A 16 -3.49 2.00 -3.68
N VAL A 17 -4.17 3.10 -3.36
CA VAL A 17 -3.52 4.39 -3.08
C VAL A 17 -3.64 4.71 -1.59
N ALA A 18 -2.52 5.09 -0.97
CA ALA A 18 -2.46 5.53 0.42
C ALA A 18 -1.92 6.96 0.49
N ASN A 19 -2.66 7.85 1.13
CA ASN A 19 -2.32 9.27 1.29
C ASN A 19 -2.04 9.66 2.75
N HIS A 20 -1.81 8.68 3.62
CA HIS A 20 -1.51 8.93 5.03
C HIS A 20 -0.18 9.67 5.20
N SER A 21 -0.06 10.46 6.26
CA SER A 21 1.22 11.03 6.66
C SER A 21 2.22 9.93 7.04
N LEU A 22 3.48 10.12 6.68
CA LEU A 22 4.62 9.29 7.06
C LEU A 22 5.71 10.10 7.79
N GLU A 23 5.39 11.31 8.24
CA GLU A 23 6.37 12.26 8.81
C GLU A 23 6.74 11.97 10.27
N SER A 24 5.95 11.13 10.96
CA SER A 24 6.26 10.68 12.32
C SER A 24 6.29 9.15 12.40
N THR A 25 7.02 8.62 13.39
CA THR A 25 7.07 7.17 13.63
C THR A 25 5.69 6.58 13.87
N GLU A 26 4.81 7.30 14.58
CA GLU A 26 3.46 6.83 14.85
C GLU A 26 2.58 6.86 13.60
N ALA A 27 2.68 7.90 12.78
CA ALA A 27 1.96 7.98 11.51
C ALA A 27 2.38 6.85 10.55
N VAL A 28 3.68 6.54 10.52
CA VAL A 28 4.21 5.38 9.78
C VAL A 28 3.61 4.07 10.29
N ARG A 29 3.58 3.86 11.61
CA ARG A 29 3.03 2.64 12.23
C ARG A 29 1.56 2.46 11.83
N LEU A 30 0.74 3.48 12.05
CA LEU A 30 -0.70 3.46 11.72
C LEU A 30 -0.93 3.23 10.22
N SER A 31 -0.13 3.88 9.38
CA SER A 31 -0.23 3.71 7.93
C SER A 31 0.08 2.29 7.47
N VAL A 32 1.13 1.67 8.03
CA VAL A 32 1.48 0.27 7.75
C VAL A 32 0.38 -0.69 8.22
N GLU A 33 -0.07 -0.53 9.48
CA GLU A 33 -1.10 -1.39 10.06
C GLU A 33 -2.41 -1.33 9.27
N TYR A 34 -2.87 -0.11 8.95
CA TYR A 34 -4.08 0.09 8.15
C TYR A 34 -3.96 -0.55 6.77
N ASN A 35 -2.88 -0.28 6.03
CA ASN A 35 -2.76 -0.78 4.66
C ASN A 35 -2.62 -2.30 4.62
N ARG A 36 -1.88 -2.89 5.57
CA ARG A 36 -1.82 -4.35 5.72
C ARG A 36 -3.22 -4.94 5.95
N ALA A 37 -3.98 -4.39 6.90
CA ALA A 37 -5.34 -4.85 7.18
C ALA A 37 -6.25 -4.71 5.95
N ARG A 38 -6.19 -3.56 5.25
CA ARG A 38 -6.95 -3.30 4.02
C ARG A 38 -6.65 -4.33 2.93
N ILE A 39 -5.37 -4.67 2.72
CA ILE A 39 -4.96 -5.65 1.70
C ILE A 39 -5.44 -7.05 2.07
N LEU A 40 -5.22 -7.48 3.32
CA LEU A 40 -5.60 -8.82 3.77
C LEU A 40 -7.12 -9.01 3.78
N HIS A 41 -7.86 -7.99 4.19
CA HIS A 41 -9.32 -8.00 4.11
C HIS A 41 -9.83 -8.00 2.67
N GLY A 42 -9.13 -7.32 1.76
CA GLY A 42 -9.51 -7.22 0.35
C GLY A 42 -9.28 -8.48 -0.47
N ARG A 43 -8.23 -9.25 -0.17
CA ARG A 43 -7.83 -10.43 -0.96
C ARG A 43 -8.97 -11.43 -1.23
N PRO A 44 -9.78 -11.86 -0.23
CA PRO A 44 -10.86 -12.82 -0.45
C PRO A 44 -11.98 -12.30 -1.37
N HIS A 45 -12.03 -10.99 -1.64
CA HIS A 45 -13.01 -10.37 -2.52
C HIS A 45 -12.51 -10.23 -3.96
N LEU A 46 -11.27 -10.64 -4.25
CA LEU A 46 -10.72 -10.60 -5.59
C LEU A 46 -11.11 -11.85 -6.40
N PRO A 47 -11.20 -11.75 -7.73
CA PRO A 47 -11.55 -12.89 -8.57
C PRO A 47 -10.54 -14.05 -8.51
N SER A 48 -9.30 -13.81 -8.07
CA SER A 48 -8.27 -14.84 -7.91
C SER A 48 -7.29 -14.47 -6.80
N ASP A 49 -6.89 -15.47 -6.02
CA ASP A 49 -5.87 -15.36 -4.97
C ASP A 49 -4.46 -15.08 -5.51
N SER A 50 -4.24 -15.27 -6.82
CA SER A 50 -2.98 -14.98 -7.48
C SER A 50 -2.76 -13.50 -7.79
N TRP A 51 -3.77 -12.65 -7.54
CA TRP A 51 -3.69 -11.25 -7.89
C TRP A 51 -2.70 -10.49 -7.01
N LYS A 52 -1.82 -9.72 -7.65
CA LYS A 52 -0.78 -8.96 -6.95
C LYS A 52 -1.33 -7.61 -6.52
N CYS A 53 -1.03 -7.24 -5.28
CA CYS A 53 -1.32 -5.90 -4.78
C CYS A 53 -0.17 -4.96 -5.13
N ARG A 54 -0.49 -3.82 -5.73
CA ARG A 54 0.42 -2.67 -5.83
C ARG A 54 -0.10 -1.55 -4.93
N LEU A 55 0.69 -1.15 -3.95
CA LEU A 55 0.35 -0.06 -3.03
C LEU A 55 1.19 1.18 -3.37
N VAL A 56 0.52 2.24 -3.78
CA VAL A 56 1.14 3.53 -4.09
C VAL A 56 0.91 4.49 -2.92
N HIS A 57 1.97 4.85 -2.21
CA HIS A 57 1.93 5.92 -1.23
C HIS A 57 2.09 7.27 -1.94
N ASP A 58 1.07 8.11 -1.86
CA ASP A 58 1.16 9.52 -2.27
C ASP A 58 1.71 10.34 -1.10
N VAL A 59 3.00 10.69 -1.20
CA VAL A 59 3.74 11.44 -0.18
C VAL A 59 4.08 12.85 -0.66
N ARG A 60 3.48 13.30 -1.77
CA ARG A 60 3.65 14.67 -2.26
C ARG A 60 3.29 15.67 -1.15
N GLY A 61 4.19 16.63 -0.93
CA GLY A 61 4.03 17.65 0.12
C GLY A 61 4.45 17.23 1.52
N GLN A 62 4.92 15.99 1.72
CA GLN A 62 5.45 15.51 3.01
C GLN A 62 6.98 15.52 3.02
N SER A 63 7.58 15.84 4.17
CA SER A 63 9.04 15.76 4.35
C SER A 63 9.45 14.40 4.92
N VAL A 64 9.53 13.38 4.05
CA VAL A 64 9.80 11.99 4.45
C VAL A 64 11.20 11.55 4.01
N SER A 65 12.00 11.03 4.94
CA SER A 65 13.34 10.50 4.64
C SER A 65 13.28 9.19 3.86
N GLU A 66 14.30 8.92 3.03
CA GLU A 66 14.44 7.61 2.34
C GLU A 66 14.42 6.44 3.32
N ALA A 67 15.08 6.57 4.47
CA ALA A 67 15.10 5.54 5.50
C ALA A 67 13.69 5.19 6.01
N THR A 68 12.81 6.19 6.14
CA THR A 68 11.40 5.96 6.48
C THR A 68 10.67 5.22 5.36
N LEU A 69 10.88 5.60 4.10
CA LEU A 69 10.25 4.97 2.95
C LEU A 69 10.69 3.51 2.78
N ASP A 70 11.98 3.23 2.97
CA ASP A 70 12.52 1.86 2.94
C ASP A 70 11.96 1.02 4.07
N ARG A 71 11.80 1.59 5.27
CA ARG A 71 11.16 0.92 6.40
C ARG A 71 9.69 0.59 6.10
N VAL A 72 8.94 1.46 5.45
CA VAL A 72 7.56 1.18 5.02
C VAL A 72 7.54 0.07 3.99
N ARG A 73 8.41 0.13 2.98
CA ARG A 73 8.53 -0.90 1.94
C ARG A 73 8.85 -2.27 2.55
N ALA A 74 9.81 -2.33 3.48
CA ALA A 74 10.20 -3.57 4.15
C ALA A 74 9.06 -4.19 4.96
N GLN A 75 8.23 -3.38 5.62
CA GLN A 75 7.12 -3.86 6.46
C GLN A 75 5.90 -4.35 5.69
N LEU A 76 5.77 -4.00 4.40
CA LEU A 76 4.61 -4.35 3.57
C LEU A 76 4.96 -5.28 2.39
N ARG A 77 6.24 -5.62 2.22
CA ARG A 77 6.75 -6.40 1.08
C ARG A 77 6.11 -7.79 0.91
N ASP A 78 5.61 -8.37 2.00
CA ASP A 78 4.96 -9.68 2.02
C ASP A 78 3.52 -9.64 1.51
N VAL A 79 2.88 -8.46 1.54
CA VAL A 79 1.48 -8.29 1.14
C VAL A 79 1.31 -7.48 -0.15
N ALA A 80 2.25 -6.59 -0.50
CA ALA A 80 2.19 -5.75 -1.69
C ALA A 80 3.56 -5.30 -2.22
N ALA A 81 3.59 -4.96 -3.51
CA ALA A 81 4.65 -4.13 -4.08
C ALA A 81 4.40 -2.66 -3.73
N VAL A 82 5.34 -2.02 -3.02
CA VAL A 82 5.17 -0.64 -2.51
C VAL A 82 5.94 0.36 -3.36
N GLU A 83 5.20 1.35 -3.88
CA GLU A 83 5.70 2.48 -4.65
C GLU A 83 5.41 3.80 -3.92
N PHE A 84 6.19 4.84 -4.22
CA PHE A 84 6.00 6.17 -3.64
C PHE A 84 5.88 7.20 -4.76
N LYS A 85 4.80 7.97 -4.74
CA LYS A 85 4.63 9.17 -5.57
C LYS A 85 5.08 10.37 -4.76
N ARG A 86 6.05 11.11 -5.30
CA ARG A 86 6.69 12.28 -4.69
C ARG A 86 6.52 13.50 -5.57
#